data_AF-A0A1Z4NBA5-F1
#
_entry.id   AF-A0A1Z4NBA5-F1
#
_cell.length_a   1.000
_cell.length_b   1.000
_cell.length_c   1.000
_cell.angle_alpha   90.00
_cell.angle_beta   90.00
_cell.angle_gamma   90.00
#
_symmetry.space_group_name_H-M   'P 1'
#
loop_
_entity.id
_entity.type
_entity.pdbx_description
1 polymer ?
#
loop_
_entity_poly.entity_id
_entity_poly.type
_entity_poly.pdbx_seq_one_letter_code
_entity_poly.pdbx_strand_id
1 'polypeptide(L)'
;MVNISARKTAKPSRKIERHIPALERVMTYQEKVHLMVVEVLREESGRELAAAARFNGIVFDWDKHNSQFRKDYVNTPLKELVNYARRLYGLNNLDEIRDRRASHKAARFRRMDVLNSLSSNSNDLINDDFEEDEDDEDIEIDD
;
A
#
# COMPACT_ATOMS: atom_id res chain seq x y z
N MET A 1 42.84 -43.40 -36.60
CA MET A 1 42.55 -42.61 -35.39
C MET A 1 42.31 -41.17 -35.82
N VAL A 2 41.07 -40.66 -35.71
CA VAL A 2 40.79 -39.22 -35.83
C VAL A 2 39.74 -38.89 -34.77
N ASN A 3 40.17 -38.15 -33.74
CA ASN A 3 39.32 -37.66 -32.66
C ASN A 3 38.59 -36.41 -33.13
N ILE A 4 37.27 -36.47 -33.29
CA ILE A 4 36.43 -35.29 -33.51
C ILE A 4 35.75 -34.96 -32.19
N SER A 5 36.40 -34.11 -31.40
CA SER A 5 35.84 -33.56 -30.17
C SER A 5 34.92 -32.38 -30.53
N ALA A 6 33.62 -32.64 -30.59
CA ALA A 6 32.60 -31.63 -30.85
C ALA A 6 32.48 -30.70 -29.62
N ARG A 7 33.05 -29.49 -29.72
CA ARG A 7 32.87 -28.43 -28.73
C ARG A 7 31.42 -27.91 -28.80
N LYS A 8 30.59 -28.28 -27.83
CA LYS A 8 29.29 -27.64 -27.58
C LYS A 8 29.54 -26.20 -27.12
N THR A 9 29.21 -25.23 -27.95
CA THR A 9 29.19 -23.82 -27.58
C THR A 9 27.97 -23.56 -26.70
N ALA A 10 28.20 -23.22 -25.44
CA ALA A 10 27.15 -22.77 -24.53
C ALA A 10 26.57 -21.46 -25.05
N LYS A 11 25.25 -21.41 -25.25
CA LYS A 11 24.54 -20.18 -25.63
C LYS A 11 24.66 -19.17 -24.47
N PRO A 12 24.98 -17.89 -24.73
CA PRO A 12 25.03 -16.89 -23.68
C PRO A 12 23.64 -16.75 -23.06
N SER A 13 23.54 -16.93 -21.74
CA SER A 13 22.31 -16.63 -21.00
C SER A 13 22.02 -15.15 -21.16
N ARG A 14 20.91 -14.82 -21.83
CA ARG A 14 20.41 -13.44 -21.86
C ARG A 14 20.07 -13.08 -20.42
N LYS A 15 20.81 -12.12 -19.85
CA LYS A 15 20.42 -11.50 -18.58
C LYS A 15 19.07 -10.86 -18.82
N ILE A 16 18.03 -11.39 -18.20
CA ILE A 16 16.72 -10.75 -18.15
C ILE A 16 16.96 -9.52 -17.27
N GLU A 17 17.01 -8.33 -17.87
CA GLU A 17 16.97 -7.09 -17.10
C GLU A 17 15.64 -7.08 -16.36
N ARG A 18 15.71 -7.21 -15.03
CA ARG A 18 14.53 -7.07 -14.17
C ARG A 18 14.05 -5.64 -14.31
N HIS A 19 12.80 -5.47 -14.75
CA HIS A 19 12.17 -4.16 -14.81
C HIS A 19 11.98 -3.65 -13.38
N ILE A 20 12.69 -2.57 -13.03
CA ILE A 20 12.48 -1.84 -11.79
C ILE A 20 11.58 -0.63 -12.10
N PRO A 21 10.37 -0.52 -11.52
CA PRO A 21 9.51 0.64 -11.66
C PRO A 21 10.24 1.95 -11.38
N ALA A 22 9.92 3.00 -12.14
CA ALA A 22 10.60 4.30 -11.99
C ALA A 22 10.43 4.90 -10.58
N LEU A 23 9.29 4.67 -9.93
CA LEU A 23 9.00 5.19 -8.60
C LEU A 23 9.90 4.58 -7.52
N GLU A 24 10.27 3.30 -7.65
CA GLU A 24 11.19 2.63 -6.72
C GLU A 24 12.62 3.17 -6.83
N ARG A 25 12.97 3.80 -7.95
CA ARG A 25 14.29 4.43 -8.12
C ARG A 25 14.39 5.78 -7.41
N VAL A 26 13.26 6.41 -7.09
CA VAL A 26 13.23 7.77 -6.55
C VAL A 26 12.65 7.84 -5.14
N MET A 27 11.84 6.86 -4.74
CA MET A 27 11.18 6.82 -3.44
C MET A 27 11.91 5.86 -2.51
N THR A 28 12.36 6.38 -1.38
CA THR A 28 12.97 5.60 -0.31
C THR A 28 11.94 4.73 0.40
N TYR A 29 12.40 3.67 1.07
CA TYR A 29 11.53 2.83 1.90
C TYR A 29 10.78 3.65 2.97
N GLN A 30 11.48 4.58 3.63
CA GLN A 30 10.88 5.45 4.65
C GLN A 30 9.72 6.30 4.09
N GLU A 31 9.82 6.78 2.85
CA GLU A 31 8.74 7.51 2.19
C GLU A 31 7.55 6.59 1.86
N LYS A 32 7.82 5.34 1.45
CA LYS A 32 6.76 4.33 1.25
C LYS A 32 6.00 4.06 2.57
N VAL A 33 6.73 3.87 3.67
CA VAL A 33 6.15 3.65 5.00
C VAL A 33 5.36 4.87 5.46
N HIS A 34 5.90 6.08 5.27
CA HIS A 34 5.18 7.31 5.57
C HIS A 34 3.83 7.35 4.84
N LEU A 35 3.84 7.15 3.51
CA LEU A 35 2.62 7.17 2.70
C LEU A 35 1.62 6.09 3.14
N MET A 36 2.11 4.90 3.53
CA MET A 36 1.28 3.83 4.07
C MET A 36 0.56 4.26 5.34
N VAL A 37 1.28 4.82 6.32
CA VAL A 37 0.68 5.24 7.61
C VAL A 37 -0.32 6.38 7.38
N VAL A 38 0.02 7.36 6.53
CA VAL A 38 -0.89 8.46 6.16
C VAL A 38 -2.16 7.93 5.49
N GLU A 39 -2.06 6.94 4.61
CA GLU A 39 -3.21 6.33 3.96
C GLU A 39 -4.16 5.69 4.99
N VAL A 40 -3.62 4.92 5.93
CA VAL A 40 -4.42 4.23 6.96
C VAL A 40 -5.11 5.25 7.87
N LEU A 41 -4.38 6.23 8.40
CA LEU A 41 -4.95 7.25 9.29
C LEU A 41 -6.05 8.06 8.60
N ARG A 42 -5.87 8.39 7.32
CA ARG A 42 -6.88 9.11 6.53
C ARG A 42 -8.16 8.29 6.38
N GLU A 43 -8.02 7.01 6.07
CA GLU A 43 -9.15 6.10 5.90
C GLU A 43 -9.88 5.84 7.23
N GLU A 44 -9.16 5.59 8.32
CA GLU A 44 -9.75 5.36 9.65
C GLU A 44 -10.55 6.58 10.12
N SER A 45 -9.91 7.75 10.15
CA SER A 45 -10.57 9.00 10.55
C SER A 45 -11.78 9.32 9.66
N GLY A 46 -11.66 9.10 8.35
CA GLY A 46 -12.77 9.30 7.43
C GLY A 46 -13.93 8.33 7.68
N ARG A 47 -13.65 7.07 8.03
CA ARG A 47 -14.70 6.07 8.33
C ARG A 47 -15.46 6.41 9.59
N GLU A 48 -14.77 6.82 10.64
CA GLU A 48 -15.39 7.22 11.90
C GLU A 48 -16.27 8.46 11.70
N LEU A 49 -15.75 9.49 11.03
CA LEU A 49 -16.51 10.70 10.74
C LEU A 49 -17.69 10.44 9.80
N ALA A 50 -17.53 9.56 8.80
CA ALA A 50 -18.62 9.14 7.93
C ALA A 50 -19.70 8.37 8.69
N ALA A 51 -19.32 7.49 9.61
CA ALA A 51 -20.26 6.75 10.46
C ALA A 51 -21.03 7.72 11.38
N ALA A 52 -20.34 8.67 12.01
CA ALA A 52 -20.96 9.70 12.82
C ALA A 52 -21.91 10.59 12.01
N ALA A 53 -21.52 11.01 10.80
CA ALA A 53 -22.38 11.79 9.91
C ALA A 53 -23.65 11.03 9.54
N ARG A 54 -23.53 9.73 9.19
CA ARG A 54 -24.69 8.86 8.89
C ARG A 54 -25.64 8.75 10.08
N PHE A 55 -25.12 8.57 11.29
CA PHE A 55 -25.93 8.50 12.50
C PHE A 55 -26.72 9.80 12.73
N ASN A 56 -26.13 10.95 12.37
CA ASN A 56 -26.74 12.26 12.49
C ASN A 56 -27.57 12.68 11.25
N GLY A 57 -27.73 11.81 10.24
CA GLY A 57 -28.46 12.13 9.00
C GLY A 57 -27.76 13.15 8.10
N ILE A 58 -26.46 13.36 8.27
CA ILE A 58 -25.64 14.30 7.50
C ILE A 58 -24.86 13.53 6.42
N VAL A 59 -24.69 14.15 5.25
CA VAL A 59 -23.82 13.63 4.19
C VAL A 59 -22.36 13.94 4.51
N PHE A 60 -21.52 12.91 4.56
CA PHE A 60 -20.09 13.06 4.74
C PHE A 60 -19.38 13.32 3.40
N ASP A 61 -18.60 14.40 3.34
CA ASP A 61 -17.82 14.79 2.17
C ASP A 61 -16.40 14.23 2.26
N TRP A 62 -16.17 13.13 1.54
CA TRP A 62 -14.87 12.46 1.48
C TRP A 62 -13.79 13.31 0.80
N ASP A 63 -14.13 14.11 -0.21
CA ASP A 63 -13.15 14.89 -0.96
C ASP A 63 -12.63 16.05 -0.12
N LYS A 64 -13.55 16.70 0.61
CA LYS A 64 -13.18 17.73 1.59
C LYS A 64 -12.32 17.15 2.70
N HIS A 65 -12.71 16.02 3.29
CA HIS A 65 -11.91 15.33 4.32
C HIS A 65 -10.51 15.00 3.79
N ASN A 66 -10.42 14.36 2.63
CA ASN A 66 -9.15 13.94 2.04
C ASN A 66 -8.23 15.12 1.71
N SER A 67 -8.80 16.25 1.31
CA SER A 67 -8.05 17.48 0.99
C SER A 67 -7.55 18.15 2.27
N GLN A 68 -8.38 18.21 3.31
CA GLN A 68 -8.01 18.78 4.60
C GLN A 68 -6.95 17.92 5.29
N PHE A 69 -7.17 16.60 5.36
CA PHE A 69 -6.23 15.64 5.95
C PHE A 69 -4.85 15.72 5.29
N ARG A 70 -4.79 15.81 3.96
CA ARG A 70 -3.52 15.97 3.24
C ARG A 70 -2.79 17.26 3.64
N LYS A 71 -3.50 18.38 3.77
CA LYS A 71 -2.88 19.65 4.19
C LYS A 71 -2.35 19.58 5.62
N ASP A 72 -3.09 18.91 6.50
CA ASP A 72 -2.78 18.87 7.92
C ASP A 72 -1.61 17.93 8.24
N TYR A 73 -1.47 16.82 7.49
CA TYR A 73 -0.56 15.73 7.86
C TYR A 73 0.55 15.39 6.83
N VAL A 74 0.59 16.04 5.66
CA VAL A 74 1.62 15.71 4.62
C VAL A 74 3.06 15.91 5.09
N ASN A 75 3.30 16.86 5.99
CA ASN A 75 4.63 17.17 6.51
C ASN A 75 4.87 16.61 7.92
N THR A 76 3.96 15.79 8.45
CA THR A 76 4.08 15.23 9.80
C THR A 76 5.14 14.14 9.82
N PRO A 77 6.06 14.11 10.79
CA PRO A 77 7.07 13.06 10.89
C PRO A 77 6.46 11.67 11.09
N LEU A 78 7.09 10.63 10.53
CA LEU A 78 6.61 9.24 10.62
C LEU A 78 6.38 8.79 12.08
N LYS A 79 7.29 9.16 13.00
CA LYS A 79 7.18 8.84 14.43
C LYS A 79 5.87 9.38 15.04
N GLU A 80 5.44 10.57 14.65
CA GLU A 80 4.18 11.17 15.12
C GLU A 80 2.96 10.48 14.52
N LEU A 81 3.03 10.13 13.23
CA LEU A 81 1.97 9.41 12.55
C LEU A 81 1.73 8.02 13.17
N VAL A 82 2.80 7.27 13.46
CA VAL A 82 2.70 5.97 14.16
C VAL A 82 2.13 6.15 15.56
N ASN A 83 2.51 7.21 16.28
CA ASN A 83 1.92 7.53 17.58
C ASN A 83 0.42 7.84 17.50
N TYR A 84 -0.05 8.51 16.45
CA TYR A 84 -1.49 8.70 16.21
C TYR A 84 -2.19 7.37 15.93
N ALA A 85 -1.59 6.49 15.12
CA ALA A 85 -2.15 5.17 14.82
C ALA A 85 -2.32 4.34 16.12
N ARG A 86 -1.30 4.36 16.98
CA ARG A 86 -1.35 3.71 18.29
C ARG A 86 -2.42 4.30 19.20
N ARG A 87 -2.40 5.62 19.39
CA ARG A 87 -3.27 6.30 20.37
C ARG A 87 -4.75 6.29 19.97
N LEU A 88 -5.05 6.41 18.68
CA LEU A 88 -6.43 6.54 18.20
C LEU A 88 -7.03 5.19 17.81
N TYR A 89 -6.23 4.27 17.24
CA TYR A 89 -6.73 3.05 16.62
C TYR A 89 -6.14 1.76 17.20
N GLY A 90 -5.29 1.87 18.22
CA GLY A 90 -4.65 0.74 18.88
C GLY A 90 -3.63 0.00 18.03
N LEU A 91 -3.12 0.62 16.95
CA LEU A 91 -2.14 0.03 16.03
C LEU A 91 -0.73 0.28 16.56
N ASN A 92 -0.10 -0.74 17.16
CA ASN A 92 1.07 -0.57 18.01
C ASN A 92 2.39 -0.50 17.24
N ASN A 93 2.44 -1.14 16.07
CA ASN A 93 3.61 -1.32 15.22
C ASN A 93 3.24 -1.18 13.73
N LEU A 94 4.25 -1.23 12.84
CA LEU A 94 4.05 -1.08 11.40
C LEU A 94 3.30 -2.25 10.76
N ASP A 95 3.45 -3.47 11.31
CA ASP A 95 2.78 -4.66 10.80
C ASP A 95 1.26 -4.58 10.99
N GLU A 96 0.82 -4.17 12.17
CA GLU A 96 -0.61 -3.93 12.44
C GLU A 96 -1.19 -2.85 11.52
N ILE A 97 -0.39 -1.83 11.16
CA ILE A 97 -0.78 -0.80 10.20
C ILE A 97 -0.86 -1.37 8.78
N ARG A 98 0.09 -2.23 8.38
CA ARG A 98 0.11 -2.94 7.09
C ARG A 98 -1.12 -3.84 6.95
N ASP A 99 -1.42 -4.64 7.96
CA ASP A 99 -2.60 -5.51 8.03
C ASP A 99 -3.90 -4.71 7.95
N ARG A 100 -3.94 -3.55 8.62
CA ARG A 100 -5.09 -2.65 8.55
C ARG A 100 -5.28 -2.10 7.15
N ARG A 101 -4.20 -1.69 6.49
CA ARG A 101 -4.24 -1.24 5.09
C ARG A 101 -4.74 -2.34 4.16
N ALA A 102 -4.26 -3.56 4.31
CA ALA A 102 -4.73 -4.71 3.54
C ALA A 102 -6.23 -4.93 3.74
N SER A 103 -6.71 -4.84 4.98
CA SER A 103 -8.13 -4.91 5.33
C SER A 103 -8.95 -3.79 4.67
N HIS A 104 -8.44 -2.56 4.61
CA HIS A 104 -9.08 -1.46 3.89
C HIS A 104 -9.17 -1.73 2.38
N LYS A 105 -8.07 -2.19 1.77
CA LYS A 105 -8.00 -2.54 0.34
C LYS A 105 -9.02 -3.63 0.02
N ALA A 106 -9.05 -4.70 0.80
CA ALA A 106 -10.04 -5.78 0.68
C ALA A 106 -11.49 -5.27 0.80
N ALA A 107 -11.77 -4.38 1.76
CA ALA A 107 -13.10 -3.78 1.92
C ALA A 107 -13.51 -2.85 0.77
N ARG A 108 -12.54 -2.20 0.08
CA ARG A 108 -12.82 -1.42 -1.14
C ARG A 108 -13.10 -2.37 -2.32
N PHE A 109 -12.28 -3.40 -2.51
CA PHE A 109 -12.50 -4.41 -3.54
C PHE A 109 -13.86 -5.09 -3.42
N ARG A 110 -14.24 -5.55 -2.22
CA ARG A 110 -15.56 -6.17 -2.03
C ARG A 110 -16.72 -5.24 -2.40
N ARG A 111 -16.61 -3.93 -2.14
CA ARG A 111 -17.64 -2.96 -2.56
C ARG A 111 -17.70 -2.82 -4.08
N MET A 112 -16.55 -2.80 -4.74
CA MET A 112 -16.48 -2.72 -6.21
C MET A 112 -16.93 -4.02 -6.87
N ASP A 113 -16.61 -5.18 -6.30
CA ASP A 113 -17.03 -6.49 -6.81
C ASP A 113 -18.54 -6.68 -6.67
N VAL A 114 -19.14 -6.25 -5.56
CA VAL A 114 -20.61 -6.22 -5.42
C VAL A 114 -21.24 -5.30 -6.48
N LEU A 115 -20.68 -4.12 -6.74
CA LEU A 115 -21.17 -3.22 -7.78
C LEU A 115 -20.96 -3.77 -9.21
N ASN A 116 -19.84 -4.45 -9.47
CA ASN A 116 -19.53 -5.08 -10.76
C ASN A 116 -20.33 -6.35 -10.99
N SER A 117 -20.67 -7.12 -9.95
CA SER A 117 -21.60 -8.25 -10.07
C SER A 117 -23.01 -7.80 -10.44
N LEU A 118 -23.39 -6.57 -10.05
CA LEU A 118 -24.62 -5.90 -10.45
C LEU A 118 -24.50 -5.23 -11.84
N SER A 119 -23.29 -4.95 -12.30
CA SER A 119 -22.96 -4.29 -13.56
C SER A 119 -22.14 -5.24 -14.45
N SER A 120 -22.79 -6.25 -15.01
CA SER A 120 -22.13 -7.14 -16.00
C SER A 120 -21.51 -6.33 -17.13
N ASN A 121 -20.23 -6.62 -17.42
CA ASN A 121 -19.33 -6.14 -18.50
C ASN A 121 -18.45 -4.92 -18.19
N SER A 122 -17.22 -5.18 -17.72
CA SER A 122 -16.00 -4.86 -18.49
C SER A 122 -14.75 -5.35 -17.75
N ASN A 123 -14.02 -6.26 -18.40
CA ASN A 123 -12.66 -6.67 -18.05
C ASN A 123 -11.72 -5.45 -18.06
N ASP A 124 -11.11 -5.14 -16.92
CA ASP A 124 -9.72 -4.68 -16.80
C ASP A 124 -9.36 -4.60 -15.32
N LEU A 125 -9.05 -5.77 -14.73
CA LEU A 125 -8.47 -5.87 -13.40
C LEU A 125 -6.98 -5.57 -13.49
N ILE A 126 -6.61 -4.32 -13.17
CA ILE A 126 -5.23 -4.00 -12.81
C ILE A 126 -4.96 -4.68 -11.46
N ASN A 127 -4.42 -5.89 -11.54
CA ASN A 127 -3.85 -6.59 -10.41
C ASN A 127 -2.53 -5.89 -10.08
N ASP A 128 -2.60 -4.82 -9.30
CA ASP A 128 -1.43 -4.23 -8.65
C ASP A 128 -1.11 -5.12 -7.43
N ASP A 129 -0.63 -6.31 -7.79
CA ASP A 129 0.01 -7.31 -6.95
C ASP A 129 1.39 -6.73 -6.61
N PHE A 130 1.39 -5.79 -5.68
CA PHE A 130 2.60 -5.36 -5.00
C PHE A 130 3.03 -6.56 -4.16
N GLU A 131 3.91 -7.39 -4.73
CA GLU A 131 4.51 -8.52 -4.03
C GLU A 131 5.01 -8.02 -2.67
N GLU A 132 4.58 -8.71 -1.61
CA GLU A 132 5.14 -8.55 -0.27
C GLU A 132 6.62 -8.90 -0.37
N ASP A 133 7.47 -7.89 -0.53
CA ASP A 133 8.90 -8.02 -0.25
C ASP A 133 9.03 -8.27 1.27
N GLU A 134 8.95 -9.55 1.64
CA GLU A 134 9.39 -10.11 2.92
C GLU A 134 10.92 -9.94 3.03
N ASP A 135 11.39 -8.73 3.36
CA ASP A 135 12.74 -8.52 3.88
C ASP A 135 12.64 -7.57 5.08
N ASP A 136 12.19 -8.15 6.20
CA ASP A 136 12.16 -7.55 7.53
C ASP A 136 13.60 -7.42 8.06
N GLU A 137 14.24 -6.26 7.85
CA GLU A 137 15.34 -5.84 8.73
C GLU A 137 14.76 -5.06 9.91
N ASP A 138 14.76 -5.71 11.07
CA ASP A 138 14.44 -5.16 12.38
C ASP A 138 15.11 -3.80 12.59
N ILE A 139 14.34 -2.71 12.50
CA ILE A 139 14.81 -1.39 12.93
C ILE A 139 14.77 -1.36 14.46
N GLU A 140 15.95 -1.44 15.08
CA GLU A 140 16.17 -0.97 16.44
C GLU A 140 15.89 0.55 16.46
N ILE A 141 14.81 0.93 17.14
CA ILE A 141 14.53 2.32 17.46
C ILE A 141 15.37 2.63 18.71
N ASP A 142 16.54 3.26 18.52
CA ASP A 142 17.31 3.81 19.64
C ASP A 142 16.52 4.93 20.35
N ASP A 143 16.51 4.87 21.69
CA ASP A 143 15.81 5.76 22.63
C ASP A 143 16.29 7.23 22.60
#